data_AF-A0A8T4RJ87-F1
#
_entry.id   AF-A0A8T4RJ87-F1
#
_cell.length_a   1.000
_cell.length_b   1.000
_cell.length_c   1.000
_cell.angle_alpha   90.00
_cell.angle_beta   90.00
_cell.angle_gamma   90.00
#
_symmetry.space_group_name_H-M   'P 1'
#
loop_
_entity.id
_entity.type
_entity.pdbx_description
1 polymer ?
#
loop_
_entity_poly.entity_id
_entity_poly.type
_entity_poly.pdbx_seq_one_letter_code
_entity_poly.pdbx_strand_id
1 'polypeptide(L)'
;MADTDCAKTGFIGTCISPNTSGAECQFETVVPVNLTLIGDPSCTVCDSARMENVLAQLFPGIRIQRLSIDSEEGRQLAQKAGVDALPAYLLGKEAEQALRFGEFQRALIPTEEGDYLVSPSASGASYFFRREQDKGRLDLYLTELHPVEKNVWEVLELLGSSMRYESRIVSEEDKEKLKDEMAITSYPTFVVNNQFKFSGLQSAESIKEKFCAFNPLDECATVLSVS
;
A
#
# COMPACT_ATOMS: atom_id res chain seq x y z
N MET A 1 6.40 36.71 -4.96
CA MET A 1 6.39 35.62 -5.94
C MET A 1 6.87 34.37 -5.24
N ALA A 2 6.19 33.25 -5.48
CA ALA A 2 6.45 31.92 -4.93
C ALA A 2 6.36 30.86 -6.04
N ASP A 3 6.68 29.60 -5.74
CA ASP A 3 6.66 28.51 -6.73
C ASP A 3 5.30 28.35 -7.43
N THR A 4 4.20 28.64 -6.71
CA THR A 4 2.84 28.62 -7.26
C THR A 4 2.63 29.61 -8.40
N ASP A 5 3.46 30.66 -8.48
CA ASP A 5 3.43 31.67 -9.55
C ASP A 5 4.24 31.22 -10.78
N CYS A 6 5.06 30.16 -10.65
CA CYS A 6 5.93 29.63 -11.70
C CYS A 6 5.31 28.42 -12.41
N ALA A 7 4.06 28.52 -12.86
CA ALA A 7 3.38 27.45 -13.59
C ALA A 7 3.63 27.55 -15.11
N LYS A 8 4.14 26.48 -15.73
CA LYS A 8 4.27 26.36 -17.19
C LYS A 8 4.05 24.92 -17.65
N THR A 9 3.12 24.70 -18.58
CA THR A 9 2.79 23.35 -19.09
C THR A 9 4.02 22.63 -19.64
N GLY A 10 4.25 21.41 -19.16
CA GLY A 10 5.40 20.58 -19.56
C GLY A 10 6.71 20.91 -18.84
N PHE A 11 6.69 21.83 -17.88
CA PHE A 11 7.84 22.19 -17.07
C PHE A 11 7.51 22.13 -15.57
N ILE A 12 8.51 21.83 -14.76
CA ILE A 12 8.52 22.09 -13.32
C ILE A 12 9.09 23.48 -13.15
N GLY A 13 8.32 24.41 -12.57
CA GLY A 13 8.79 25.76 -12.30
C GLY A 13 9.10 25.98 -10.82
N THR A 14 10.25 26.60 -10.56
CA THR A 14 10.74 26.92 -9.21
C THR A 14 11.02 28.42 -9.13
N CYS A 15 10.56 29.08 -8.07
CA CYS A 15 10.86 30.48 -7.82
C CYS A 15 12.22 30.60 -7.12
N ILE A 16 13.19 31.22 -7.79
CA ILE A 16 14.45 31.61 -7.19
C ILE A 16 14.25 32.94 -6.46
N SER A 17 14.79 33.08 -5.24
CA SER A 17 14.70 34.28 -4.40
C SER A 17 13.26 34.74 -4.07
N PRO A 18 12.41 33.86 -3.48
CA PRO A 18 11.01 34.17 -3.19
C PRO A 18 10.85 35.39 -2.26
N ASN A 19 9.76 36.14 -2.46
CA ASN A 19 9.42 37.36 -1.71
C ASN A 19 10.46 38.49 -1.77
N THR A 20 11.32 38.51 -2.80
CA THR A 20 12.26 39.60 -3.06
C THR A 20 11.94 40.32 -4.38
N SER A 21 12.56 41.48 -4.59
CA SER A 21 12.51 42.19 -5.87
C SER A 21 13.27 41.48 -7.00
N GLY A 22 14.08 40.46 -6.68
CA GLY A 22 14.81 39.63 -7.65
C GLY A 22 14.23 38.23 -7.80
N ALA A 23 12.93 38.06 -7.53
CA ALA A 23 12.27 36.78 -7.68
C ALA A 23 12.13 36.41 -9.17
N GLU A 24 12.60 35.23 -9.57
CA GLU A 24 12.59 34.76 -10.97
C GLU A 24 12.17 33.29 -11.05
N CYS A 25 11.47 32.92 -12.12
CA CYS A 25 11.09 31.53 -12.35
C CYS A 25 12.17 30.78 -13.14
N GLN A 26 12.66 29.68 -12.58
CA GLN A 26 13.46 28.70 -13.29
C GLN A 26 12.58 27.53 -13.72
N PHE A 27 12.74 27.03 -14.95
CA PHE A 27 11.93 25.94 -15.49
C PHE A 27 12.80 24.76 -15.90
N GLU A 28 12.39 23.57 -15.51
CA GLU A 28 12.97 22.29 -15.92
C GLU A 28 11.94 21.45 -16.68
N THR A 29 12.39 20.73 -17.71
CA THR A 29 11.48 19.94 -18.54
C THR A 29 10.95 18.74 -17.74
N VAL A 30 9.64 18.48 -17.82
CA VAL A 30 9.03 17.29 -17.22
C VAL A 30 9.49 16.04 -17.97
N VAL A 31 10.13 15.11 -17.25
CA VAL A 31 10.47 13.78 -17.74
C VAL A 31 9.21 12.90 -17.73
N PRO A 32 8.78 12.33 -18.86
CA PRO A 32 7.73 11.31 -18.87
C PRO A 32 8.24 10.05 -18.15
N VAL A 33 7.46 9.51 -17.22
CA VAL A 33 7.82 8.30 -16.46
C VAL A 33 6.70 7.28 -16.60
N ASN A 34 6.98 6.08 -17.10
CA ASN A 34 6.00 5.01 -17.12
C ASN A 34 5.89 4.37 -15.74
N LEU A 35 4.65 4.14 -15.33
CA LEU A 35 4.30 3.41 -14.13
C LEU A 35 3.38 2.26 -14.52
N THR A 36 3.76 1.03 -14.18
CA THR A 36 2.85 -0.11 -14.22
C THR A 36 2.33 -0.40 -12.81
N LEU A 37 1.02 -0.30 -12.64
CA LEU A 37 0.31 -0.67 -11.42
C LEU A 37 -0.28 -2.06 -11.61
N ILE A 38 0.21 -3.03 -10.84
CA ILE A 38 -0.35 -4.38 -10.80
C ILE A 38 -1.26 -4.47 -9.58
N GLY A 39 -2.51 -4.87 -9.79
CA GLY A 39 -3.50 -5.03 -8.73
C GLY A 39 -4.36 -6.27 -8.92
N ASP A 40 -5.24 -6.52 -7.95
CA ASP A 40 -6.23 -7.58 -8.01
C ASP A 40 -7.63 -6.95 -7.91
N PRO A 41 -8.50 -7.06 -8.93
CA PRO A 41 -9.86 -6.52 -8.90
C PRO A 41 -10.73 -7.07 -7.76
N SER A 42 -10.40 -8.25 -7.21
CA SER A 42 -11.10 -8.88 -6.09
C SER A 42 -10.59 -8.43 -4.72
N CYS A 43 -9.45 -7.72 -4.65
CA CYS A 43 -8.87 -7.26 -3.40
C CYS A 43 -9.57 -6.00 -2.87
N THR A 44 -10.57 -6.19 -2.01
CA THR A 44 -11.35 -5.08 -1.41
C THR A 44 -10.57 -4.24 -0.39
N VAL A 45 -9.45 -4.76 0.13
CA VAL A 45 -8.58 -4.05 1.09
C VAL A 45 -7.37 -3.37 0.43
N CYS A 46 -7.20 -3.55 -0.88
CA CYS A 46 -6.13 -2.91 -1.64
C CYS A 46 -6.59 -1.50 -2.05
N ASP A 47 -5.90 -0.47 -1.54
CA ASP A 47 -6.11 0.92 -1.94
C ASP A 47 -4.84 1.45 -2.61
N SER A 48 -4.95 1.86 -3.87
CA SER A 48 -3.84 2.43 -4.62
C SER A 48 -3.81 3.95 -4.67
N ALA A 49 -4.92 4.62 -4.34
CA ALA A 49 -5.10 6.05 -4.61
C ALA A 49 -4.06 6.89 -3.87
N ARG A 50 -3.73 6.53 -2.63
CA ARG A 50 -2.72 7.24 -1.83
C ARG A 50 -1.35 7.21 -2.49
N MET A 51 -0.88 6.04 -2.91
CA MET A 51 0.45 5.90 -3.51
C MET A 51 0.49 6.51 -4.91
N GLU A 52 -0.58 6.36 -5.70
CA GLU A 52 -0.71 7.05 -6.99
C GLU A 52 -0.58 8.58 -6.84
N ASN A 53 -1.21 9.17 -5.82
CA ASN A 53 -1.08 10.59 -5.54
C ASN A 53 0.35 11.00 -5.14
N VAL A 54 1.03 10.18 -4.32
CA VAL A 54 2.44 10.41 -3.96
C VAL A 54 3.33 10.37 -5.20
N LEU A 55 3.16 9.35 -6.04
CA LEU A 55 3.94 9.19 -7.27
C LEU A 55 3.65 10.31 -8.28
N ALA A 56 2.41 10.78 -8.41
CA ALA A 56 2.08 11.91 -9.28
C ALA A 56 2.74 13.22 -8.85
N GLN A 57 2.93 13.44 -7.54
CA GLN A 57 3.64 14.61 -7.01
C GLN A 57 5.16 14.53 -7.23
N LEU A 58 5.72 13.32 -7.15
CA LEU A 58 7.14 13.07 -7.37
C LEU A 58 7.51 13.07 -8.86
N PHE A 59 6.60 12.57 -9.70
CA PHE A 59 6.79 12.40 -11.13
C PHE A 59 5.63 13.05 -11.90
N PRO A 60 5.64 14.38 -12.12
CA PRO A 60 4.54 15.09 -12.80
C PRO A 60 4.25 14.60 -14.23
N GLY A 61 5.17 13.88 -14.86
CA GLY A 61 5.03 13.26 -16.19
C GLY A 61 4.59 11.80 -16.17
N ILE A 62 4.07 11.30 -15.04
CA ILE A 62 3.76 9.88 -14.87
C ILE A 62 2.65 9.40 -15.82
N ARG A 63 2.83 8.22 -16.40
CA ARG A 63 1.87 7.54 -17.28
C ARG A 63 1.55 6.18 -16.69
N ILE A 64 0.32 6.01 -16.23
CA ILE A 64 -0.09 4.82 -15.49
C ILE A 64 -0.72 3.79 -16.44
N GLN A 65 -0.08 2.64 -16.58
CA GLN A 65 -0.67 1.41 -17.10
C GLN A 65 -1.16 0.56 -15.93
N ARG A 66 -2.39 0.04 -16.03
CA ARG A 66 -2.95 -0.84 -14.99
C ARG A 66 -3.05 -2.27 -15.52
N LEU A 67 -2.54 -3.22 -14.75
CA LEU A 67 -2.61 -4.64 -15.04
C LEU A 67 -3.28 -5.38 -13.88
N SER A 68 -4.08 -6.39 -14.22
CA SER A 68 -4.58 -7.34 -13.24
C SER A 68 -3.55 -8.46 -13.04
N ILE A 69 -3.33 -8.89 -11.79
CA ILE A 69 -2.53 -10.07 -11.47
C ILE A 69 -3.11 -11.36 -12.08
N ASP A 70 -4.39 -11.36 -12.47
CA ASP A 70 -5.04 -12.49 -13.15
C ASP A 70 -4.91 -12.43 -14.68
N SER A 71 -4.34 -11.36 -15.22
CA SER A 71 -4.02 -11.28 -16.65
C SER A 71 -2.69 -12.00 -16.94
N GLU A 72 -2.53 -12.51 -18.16
CA GLU A 72 -1.27 -13.15 -18.57
C GLU A 72 -0.08 -12.17 -18.48
N GLU A 73 -0.27 -10.95 -18.97
CA GLU A 73 0.73 -9.88 -18.91
C GLU A 73 1.08 -9.52 -17.45
N GLY A 74 0.08 -9.37 -16.58
CA GLY A 74 0.28 -9.05 -15.17
C GLY A 74 0.99 -10.17 -14.41
N ARG A 75 0.65 -11.45 -14.62
CA ARG A 75 1.35 -12.58 -14.02
C ARG A 75 2.81 -12.65 -14.42
N GLN A 76 3.09 -12.52 -15.72
CA GLN A 76 4.45 -12.59 -16.24
C GLN A 76 5.30 -11.45 -15.69
N LEU A 77 4.77 -10.22 -15.70
CA LEU A 77 5.48 -9.06 -15.15
C LEU A 77 5.71 -9.19 -13.64
N ALA A 78 4.69 -9.60 -12.88
CA ALA A 78 4.80 -9.83 -11.45
C ALA A 78 5.86 -10.91 -11.12
N GLN A 79 5.95 -11.97 -11.91
CA GLN A 79 6.98 -12.99 -11.73
C GLN A 79 8.38 -12.44 -12.01
N LYS A 80 8.57 -11.78 -13.15
CA LYS A 80 9.87 -11.23 -13.56
C LYS A 80 10.39 -10.17 -12.59
N ALA A 81 9.50 -9.29 -12.13
CA ALA A 81 9.88 -8.20 -11.26
C ALA A 81 9.92 -8.58 -9.77
N GLY A 82 9.72 -9.86 -9.43
CA GLY A 82 9.77 -10.32 -8.03
C GLY A 82 8.62 -9.81 -7.16
N VAL A 83 7.48 -9.46 -7.77
CA VAL A 83 6.30 -8.98 -7.03
C VAL A 83 5.71 -10.13 -6.21
N ASP A 84 5.56 -9.89 -4.91
CA ASP A 84 5.01 -10.83 -3.91
C ASP A 84 3.80 -10.26 -3.14
N ALA A 85 3.55 -8.95 -3.28
CA ALA A 85 2.47 -8.24 -2.64
C ALA A 85 1.80 -7.21 -3.55
N LEU A 86 0.52 -6.93 -3.31
CA LEU A 86 -0.33 -6.03 -4.10
C LEU A 86 -0.97 -4.92 -3.23
N PRO A 87 -1.29 -3.75 -3.81
CA PRO A 87 -0.92 -3.33 -5.16
C PRO A 87 0.59 -3.12 -5.31
N ALA A 88 1.12 -3.43 -6.50
CA ALA A 88 2.53 -3.26 -6.83
C ALA A 88 2.71 -2.15 -7.86
N TYR A 89 3.83 -1.43 -7.76
CA TYR A 89 4.12 -0.24 -8.55
C TYR A 89 5.51 -0.39 -9.16
N LEU A 90 5.57 -0.44 -10.48
CA LEU A 90 6.79 -0.62 -11.26
C LEU A 90 7.07 0.65 -12.04
N LEU A 91 8.08 1.39 -11.62
CA LEU A 91 8.56 2.59 -12.30
C LEU A 91 9.59 2.19 -13.35
N GLY A 92 9.42 2.68 -14.57
CA GLY A 92 10.40 2.54 -15.62
C GLY A 92 11.72 3.24 -15.25
N LYS A 93 12.84 2.73 -15.78
CA LYS A 93 14.19 3.27 -15.53
C LYS A 93 14.32 4.78 -15.79
N GLU A 94 13.53 5.34 -16.70
CA GLU A 94 13.49 6.78 -16.98
C GLU A 94 13.16 7.64 -15.74
N ALA A 95 12.59 7.05 -14.68
CA ALA A 95 12.39 7.71 -13.39
C ALA A 95 13.69 8.30 -12.82
N GLU A 96 14.86 7.70 -13.09
CA GLU A 96 16.17 8.19 -12.65
C GLU A 96 16.49 9.62 -13.13
N GLN A 97 15.88 10.04 -14.25
CA GLN A 97 16.10 11.36 -14.84
C GLN A 97 15.17 12.42 -14.26
N ALA A 98 14.15 12.02 -13.50
CA ALA A 98 13.22 12.95 -12.89
C ALA A 98 13.88 13.70 -11.73
N LEU A 99 13.60 15.00 -11.63
CA LEU A 99 14.19 15.92 -10.64
C LEU A 99 14.10 15.38 -9.20
N ARG A 100 13.00 14.71 -8.85
CA ARG A 100 12.71 14.25 -7.49
C ARG A 100 13.02 12.76 -7.25
N PHE A 101 13.73 12.09 -8.16
CA PHE A 101 14.04 10.66 -8.03
C PHE A 101 14.75 10.33 -6.71
N GLY A 102 15.77 11.12 -6.36
CA GLY A 102 16.57 10.92 -5.14
C GLY A 102 15.76 11.01 -3.84
N GLU A 103 14.62 11.73 -3.84
CA GLU A 103 13.74 11.83 -2.67
C GLU A 103 13.04 10.49 -2.36
N PHE A 104 12.80 9.68 -3.40
CA PHE A 104 12.02 8.45 -3.30
C PHE A 104 12.83 7.17 -3.49
N GLN A 105 14.09 7.28 -3.94
CA GLN A 105 14.97 6.14 -4.26
C GLN A 105 15.06 5.09 -3.15
N ARG A 106 15.01 5.49 -1.87
CA ARG A 106 15.06 4.55 -0.72
C ARG A 106 13.85 3.62 -0.63
N ALA A 107 12.74 3.99 -1.25
CA ALA A 107 11.54 3.15 -1.33
C ALA A 107 11.57 2.20 -2.54
N LEU A 108 12.60 2.26 -3.38
CA LEU A 108 12.68 1.51 -4.63
C LEU A 108 13.61 0.30 -4.52
N ILE A 109 13.18 -0.81 -5.10
CA ILE A 109 13.92 -2.05 -5.25
C ILE A 109 14.23 -2.19 -6.75
N PRO A 110 15.51 -2.23 -7.17
CA PRO A 110 15.84 -2.44 -8.56
C PRO A 110 15.46 -3.87 -8.98
N THR A 111 14.85 -3.99 -10.16
CA THR A 111 14.54 -5.26 -10.81
C THR A 111 15.69 -5.71 -11.71
N GLU A 112 15.70 -6.98 -12.13
CA GLU A 112 16.72 -7.50 -13.05
C GLU A 112 16.67 -6.83 -14.45
N GLU A 113 15.49 -6.37 -14.90
CA GLU A 113 15.33 -5.69 -16.19
C GLU A 113 15.71 -4.19 -16.13
N GLY A 114 16.06 -3.67 -14.94
CA GLY A 114 16.52 -2.29 -14.74
C GLY A 114 15.43 -1.29 -14.37
N ASP A 115 14.18 -1.75 -14.26
CA ASP A 115 13.05 -0.99 -13.68
C ASP A 115 13.09 -1.02 -12.14
N TYR A 116 12.21 -0.25 -11.50
CA TYR A 116 12.15 -0.12 -10.05
C TYR A 116 10.79 -0.52 -9.48
N LEU A 117 10.78 -1.52 -8.60
CA LEU A 117 9.61 -1.87 -7.81
C LEU A 117 9.55 -1.00 -6.55
N VAL A 118 8.42 -0.36 -6.28
CA VAL A 118 8.18 0.29 -4.96
C VAL A 118 8.04 -0.80 -3.91
N SER A 119 8.85 -0.73 -2.85
CA SER A 119 8.87 -1.75 -1.81
C SER A 119 7.47 -1.91 -1.17
N PRO A 120 7.06 -3.13 -0.79
CA PRO A 120 5.75 -3.37 -0.17
C PRO A 120 5.47 -2.49 1.07
N SER A 121 6.52 -2.21 1.86
CA SER A 121 6.45 -1.34 3.04
C SER A 121 6.19 0.12 2.71
N ALA A 122 6.72 0.62 1.59
CA ALA A 122 6.48 1.97 1.13
C ALA A 122 5.16 2.10 0.36
N SER A 123 4.80 1.10 -0.45
CA SER A 123 3.60 1.10 -1.29
C SER A 123 2.29 1.01 -0.51
N GLY A 124 2.36 0.53 0.74
CA GLY A 124 1.17 0.21 1.52
C GLY A 124 0.51 -1.08 1.06
N ALA A 125 1.29 -2.04 0.53
CA ALA A 125 0.75 -3.31 0.04
C ALA A 125 -0.08 -4.02 1.12
N SER A 126 -1.22 -4.55 0.70
CA SER A 126 -2.23 -5.17 1.57
C SER A 126 -2.52 -6.62 1.21
N TYR A 127 -2.09 -7.12 0.05
CA TYR A 127 -2.36 -8.50 -0.36
C TYR A 127 -1.08 -9.25 -0.74
N PHE A 128 -0.69 -10.22 0.09
CA PHE A 128 0.51 -11.05 -0.06
C PHE A 128 0.16 -12.39 -0.72
N PHE A 129 -0.19 -12.33 -2.01
CA PHE A 129 -0.77 -13.45 -2.78
C PHE A 129 0.14 -14.68 -2.92
N ARG A 130 1.44 -14.55 -2.66
CA ARG A 130 2.38 -15.68 -2.67
C ARG A 130 2.40 -16.48 -1.36
N ARG A 131 1.83 -15.95 -0.26
CA ARG A 131 1.78 -16.65 1.01
C ARG A 131 0.72 -17.75 0.97
N GLU A 132 0.95 -18.84 1.70
CA GLU A 132 -0.06 -19.88 1.87
C GLU A 132 -1.28 -19.32 2.61
N GLN A 133 -2.47 -19.55 2.06
CA GLN A 133 -3.72 -19.07 2.62
C GLN A 133 -4.14 -19.94 3.81
N ASP A 134 -4.26 -19.33 4.98
CA ASP A 134 -4.73 -19.99 6.20
C ASP A 134 -6.19 -19.63 6.49
N LYS A 135 -7.14 -20.26 5.78
CA LYS A 135 -8.56 -19.85 5.74
C LYS A 135 -9.21 -19.77 7.14
N GLY A 136 -10.06 -18.76 7.33
CA GLY A 136 -10.78 -18.50 8.57
C GLY A 136 -9.91 -17.94 9.70
N ARG A 137 -8.68 -17.48 9.43
CA ARG A 137 -7.76 -16.93 10.43
C ARG A 137 -7.75 -15.41 10.43
N LEU A 138 -7.75 -14.82 11.61
CA LEU A 138 -7.49 -13.41 11.85
C LEU A 138 -6.34 -13.28 12.87
N ASP A 139 -5.21 -12.71 12.47
CA ASP A 139 -4.15 -12.32 13.40
C ASP A 139 -4.23 -10.82 13.68
N LEU A 140 -4.03 -10.41 14.94
CA LEU A 140 -3.88 -9.02 15.36
C LEU A 140 -2.49 -8.77 15.95
N TYR A 141 -1.71 -7.93 15.28
CA TYR A 141 -0.40 -7.48 15.73
C TYR A 141 -0.52 -6.13 16.44
N LEU A 142 0.05 -6.04 17.64
CA LEU A 142 0.01 -4.89 18.54
C LEU A 142 1.40 -4.58 19.10
N THR A 143 1.65 -3.37 19.59
CA THR A 143 2.85 -3.07 20.39
C THR A 143 2.58 -3.09 21.89
N GLU A 144 1.30 -3.00 22.28
CA GLU A 144 0.82 -3.02 23.65
C GLU A 144 -0.67 -3.42 23.66
N LEU A 145 -1.21 -3.74 24.84
CA LEU A 145 -2.63 -4.05 24.97
C LEU A 145 -3.48 -2.86 24.49
N HIS A 146 -4.41 -3.12 23.58
CA HIS A 146 -5.15 -2.07 22.91
C HIS A 146 -6.67 -2.32 22.98
N PRO A 147 -7.52 -1.29 23.23
CA PRO A 147 -8.98 -1.44 23.27
C PRO A 147 -9.63 -2.01 22.00
N VAL A 148 -8.89 -2.06 20.90
CA VAL A 148 -9.36 -2.64 19.63
C VAL A 148 -9.61 -4.15 19.75
N GLU A 149 -9.00 -4.81 20.74
CA GLU A 149 -9.29 -6.21 21.05
C GLU A 149 -10.76 -6.43 21.41
N LYS A 150 -11.42 -5.46 22.08
CA LYS A 150 -12.87 -5.53 22.35
C LYS A 150 -13.66 -5.65 21.05
N ASN A 151 -13.28 -4.88 20.03
CA ASN A 151 -13.94 -4.92 18.74
C ASN A 151 -13.74 -6.26 18.03
N VAL A 152 -12.60 -6.93 18.23
CA VAL A 152 -12.40 -8.30 17.72
C VAL A 152 -13.27 -9.30 18.47
N TRP A 153 -13.42 -9.15 19.79
CA TRP A 153 -14.28 -10.01 20.60
C TRP A 153 -15.74 -9.98 20.15
N GLU A 154 -16.29 -8.82 19.79
CA GLU A 154 -17.65 -8.72 19.24
C GLU A 154 -17.81 -9.52 17.94
N VAL A 155 -16.77 -9.53 17.08
CA VAL A 155 -16.77 -10.35 15.86
C VAL A 155 -16.63 -11.84 16.19
N LEU A 156 -15.81 -12.21 17.17
CA LEU A 156 -15.66 -13.59 17.63
C LEU A 156 -16.95 -14.15 18.23
N GLU A 157 -17.70 -13.35 18.98
CA GLU A 157 -19.00 -13.75 19.53
C GLU A 157 -20.01 -14.08 18.42
N LEU A 158 -19.98 -13.33 17.32
CA LEU A 158 -20.83 -13.57 16.16
C LEU A 158 -20.38 -14.79 15.34
N LEU A 159 -19.09 -14.86 14.98
CA LEU A 159 -18.56 -15.87 14.05
C LEU A 159 -18.20 -17.20 14.73
N GLY A 160 -18.05 -17.21 16.05
CA GLY A 160 -17.75 -18.40 16.84
C GLY A 160 -16.57 -19.19 16.29
N SER A 161 -16.77 -20.50 16.11
CA SER A 161 -15.72 -21.41 15.62
C SER A 161 -15.32 -21.19 14.16
N SER A 162 -16.07 -20.39 13.40
CA SER A 162 -15.76 -20.08 11.99
C SER A 162 -14.59 -19.10 11.85
N MET A 163 -14.20 -18.42 12.93
CA MET A 163 -13.04 -17.54 12.98
C MET A 163 -12.03 -18.01 14.03
N ARG A 164 -10.81 -18.32 13.59
CA ARG A 164 -9.65 -18.50 14.47
C ARG A 164 -8.96 -17.16 14.66
N TYR A 165 -8.71 -16.80 15.92
CA TYR A 165 -8.09 -15.53 16.28
C TYR A 165 -6.84 -15.72 17.12
N GLU A 166 -5.78 -14.99 16.77
CA GLU A 166 -4.56 -14.84 17.57
C GLU A 166 -4.19 -13.37 17.67
N SER A 167 -3.86 -12.90 18.88
CA SER A 167 -3.20 -11.60 19.07
C SER A 167 -1.73 -11.78 19.44
N ARG A 168 -0.90 -10.84 19.02
CA ARG A 168 0.55 -10.84 19.25
C ARG A 168 1.02 -9.44 19.63
N ILE A 169 1.62 -9.33 20.81
CA ILE A 169 2.43 -8.15 21.17
C ILE A 169 3.79 -8.31 20.50
N VAL A 170 4.10 -7.39 19.59
CA VAL A 170 5.29 -7.39 18.75
C VAL A 170 6.44 -6.74 19.50
N SER A 171 7.52 -7.50 19.67
CA SER A 171 8.78 -7.02 20.23
C SER A 171 9.51 -6.09 19.26
N GLU A 172 10.44 -5.27 19.74
CA GLU A 172 11.27 -4.43 18.84
C GLU A 172 12.07 -5.27 17.82
N GLU A 173 12.48 -6.48 18.18
CA GLU A 173 13.21 -7.41 17.30
C GLU A 173 12.31 -7.94 16.17
N ASP A 174 11.06 -8.25 16.49
CA ASP A 174 10.10 -8.79 15.51
C ASP A 174 9.57 -7.73 14.53
N LYS A 175 9.68 -6.44 14.86
CA LYS A 175 9.19 -5.36 13.98
C LYS A 175 9.84 -5.38 12.60
N GLU A 176 11.16 -5.53 12.54
CA GLU A 176 11.87 -5.54 11.26
C GLU A 176 11.50 -6.78 10.45
N LYS A 177 11.41 -7.95 11.10
CA LYS A 177 10.95 -9.18 10.47
C LYS A 177 9.54 -9.05 9.88
N LEU A 178 8.59 -8.49 10.63
CA LEU A 178 7.22 -8.30 10.16
C LEU A 178 7.10 -7.24 9.06
N LYS A 179 7.96 -6.22 9.10
CA LYS A 179 8.09 -5.24 8.03
C LYS A 179 8.59 -5.88 6.74
N ASP A 180 9.58 -6.76 6.82
CA ASP A 180 10.13 -7.45 5.64
C ASP A 180 9.16 -8.49 5.09
N GLU A 181 8.54 -9.32 5.95
CA GLU A 181 7.68 -10.42 5.51
C GLU A 181 6.27 -9.98 5.08
N MET A 182 5.74 -8.91 5.67
CA MET A 182 4.33 -8.51 5.53
C MET A 182 4.12 -6.99 5.45
N ALA A 183 5.19 -6.20 5.31
CA ALA A 183 5.11 -4.74 5.27
C ALA A 183 4.34 -4.14 6.45
N ILE A 184 4.42 -4.76 7.63
CA ILE A 184 3.79 -4.22 8.84
C ILE A 184 4.67 -3.10 9.38
N THR A 185 4.23 -1.86 9.17
CA THR A 185 4.93 -0.64 9.61
C THR A 185 4.13 0.17 10.62
N SER A 186 2.93 -0.28 10.97
CA SER A 186 2.05 0.40 11.93
C SER A 186 1.27 -0.62 12.76
N TYR A 187 0.80 -0.19 13.94
CA TYR A 187 0.05 -1.02 14.88
C TYR A 187 -1.16 -0.21 15.39
N PRO A 188 -2.33 -0.82 15.61
CA PRO A 188 -2.66 -2.22 15.35
C PRO A 188 -2.67 -2.57 13.86
N THR A 189 -2.30 -3.80 13.53
CA THR A 189 -2.41 -4.37 12.18
C THR A 189 -3.07 -5.74 12.24
N PHE A 190 -4.03 -5.96 11.35
CA PHE A 190 -4.77 -7.20 11.19
C PHE A 190 -4.28 -7.93 9.95
N VAL A 191 -4.23 -9.25 10.03
CA VAL A 191 -3.94 -10.12 8.89
C VAL A 191 -5.02 -11.19 8.80
N VAL A 192 -5.75 -11.20 7.70
CA VAL A 192 -6.77 -12.20 7.37
C VAL A 192 -6.16 -13.27 6.49
N ASN A 193 -6.41 -14.52 6.85
CA ASN A 193 -6.02 -15.71 6.11
C ASN A 193 -4.52 -15.78 5.75
N ASN A 194 -3.66 -15.17 6.57
CA ASN A 194 -2.21 -15.05 6.32
C ASN A 194 -1.83 -14.33 5.00
N GLN A 195 -2.76 -13.60 4.38
CA GLN A 195 -2.56 -12.98 3.06
C GLN A 195 -3.00 -11.52 2.99
N PHE A 196 -4.08 -11.14 3.68
CA PHE A 196 -4.71 -9.82 3.52
C PHE A 196 -4.48 -8.96 4.76
N LYS A 197 -3.82 -7.84 4.61
CA LYS A 197 -3.46 -6.91 5.68
C LYS A 197 -4.34 -5.68 5.66
N PHE A 198 -4.74 -5.21 6.84
CA PHE A 198 -5.25 -3.87 7.04
C PHE A 198 -4.83 -3.34 8.42
N SER A 199 -4.77 -2.02 8.60
CA SER A 199 -4.19 -1.41 9.80
C SER A 199 -5.10 -0.33 10.41
N GLY A 200 -4.75 0.11 11.62
CA GLY A 200 -5.41 1.20 12.34
C GLY A 200 -6.58 0.76 13.22
N LEU A 201 -7.20 1.72 13.89
CA LEU A 201 -8.31 1.48 14.82
C LEU A 201 -9.60 1.15 14.06
N GLN A 202 -9.86 -0.13 13.88
CA GLN A 202 -11.04 -0.61 13.17
C GLN A 202 -12.21 -0.83 14.14
N SER A 203 -13.43 -0.48 13.73
CA SER A 203 -14.65 -0.88 14.43
C SER A 203 -14.90 -2.38 14.28
N ALA A 204 -15.72 -2.97 15.14
CA ALA A 204 -16.10 -4.39 15.04
C ALA A 204 -16.72 -4.71 13.67
N GLU A 205 -17.61 -3.83 13.19
CA GLU A 205 -18.23 -3.97 11.87
C GLU A 205 -17.20 -3.94 10.75
N SER A 206 -16.22 -3.01 10.78
CA SER A 206 -15.20 -2.95 9.74
C SER A 206 -14.26 -4.17 9.76
N ILE A 207 -13.95 -4.70 10.94
CA ILE A 207 -13.18 -5.95 11.09
C ILE A 207 -13.97 -7.10 10.48
N LYS A 208 -15.27 -7.23 10.80
CA LYS A 208 -16.16 -8.26 10.26
C LYS A 208 -16.24 -8.16 8.74
N GLU A 209 -16.53 -6.98 8.18
CA GLU A 209 -16.61 -6.76 6.74
C GLU A 209 -15.33 -7.22 6.02
N LYS A 210 -14.16 -6.83 6.53
CA LYS A 210 -12.86 -7.19 5.93
C LYS A 210 -12.53 -8.67 6.08
N PHE A 211 -12.89 -9.30 7.21
CA PHE A 211 -12.73 -10.73 7.38
C PHE A 211 -13.64 -11.52 6.42
N CYS A 212 -14.91 -11.11 6.35
CA CYS A 212 -15.95 -11.73 5.54
C CYS A 212 -15.73 -11.56 4.03
N ALA A 213 -15.06 -10.48 3.60
CA ALA A 213 -14.68 -10.29 2.20
C ALA A 213 -13.85 -11.46 1.63
N PHE A 214 -13.11 -12.17 2.48
CA PHE A 214 -12.27 -13.31 2.09
C PHE A 214 -12.72 -14.64 2.70
N ASN A 215 -13.76 -14.62 3.54
CA ASN A 215 -14.34 -15.78 4.21
C ASN A 215 -15.87 -15.65 4.13
N PRO A 216 -16.50 -16.05 3.01
CA PRO A 216 -17.94 -15.97 2.87
C PRO A 216 -18.60 -16.98 3.83
N LEU A 217 -19.23 -16.45 4.87
CA LEU A 217 -19.95 -17.20 5.90
C LEU A 217 -21.38 -16.66 6.01
N ASP A 218 -22.33 -17.49 6.44
CA ASP A 218 -23.74 -17.08 6.57
C ASP A 218 -23.88 -15.96 7.62
N GLU A 219 -23.08 -16.02 8.69
CA GLU A 219 -23.08 -15.06 9.79
C GLU A 219 -22.63 -13.65 9.35
N CYS A 220 -21.90 -13.53 8.24
CA CYS A 220 -21.42 -12.25 7.70
C CYS A 220 -22.55 -11.29 7.33
N ALA A 221 -23.75 -11.79 7.05
CA ALA A 221 -24.94 -10.97 6.77
C ALA A 221 -25.54 -10.32 8.02
N THR A 222 -25.14 -10.75 9.22
CA THR A 222 -25.66 -10.23 10.48
C THR A 222 -24.98 -8.92 10.85
N VAL A 223 -25.73 -7.84 11.04
CA VAL A 223 -25.19 -6.55 11.49
C VAL A 223 -24.86 -6.64 12.99
N LEU A 224 -23.67 -6.20 13.38
CA LEU A 224 -23.31 -6.13 14.80
C LEU A 224 -24.10 -4.99 15.45
N SER A 225 -24.81 -5.29 16.53
CA SER A 225 -25.51 -4.29 17.31
C SER A 225 -24.48 -3.41 18.04
N VAL A 226 -24.54 -2.10 17.82
CA VAL A 226 -23.67 -1.12 18.51
C VAL A 226 -23.93 -1.22 20.01
N SER A 227 -22.92 -1.68 20.77
CA SER A 227 -22.93 -1.66 22.24
C SER A 227 -22.14 -0.48 22.80
#